data_AF-A0A1V4U5P1-F1
#
_entry.id   AF-A0A1V4U5P1-F1
#
_cell.length_a   1.000
_cell.length_b   1.000
_cell.length_c   1.000
_cell.angle_alpha   90.00
_cell.angle_beta   90.00
_cell.angle_gamma   90.00
#
_symmetry.space_group_name_H-M   'P 1'
#
loop_
_entity.id
_entity.type
_entity.pdbx_description
1 polymer ?
#
loop_
_entity_poly.entity_id
_entity_poly.type
_entity_poly.pdbx_seq_one_letter_code
_entity_poly.pdbx_strand_id
1 'polypeptide(L)'
;MRVFVALAISIVITMLLCAGCTSRVGETPAAITTPVSPVPSTAGPTIPPGQPDISIAATPGRYSPLMSSTVGIRLSTGYTESVPVLYNWTADYGHFVTWNAPDYRVIIDGPNIVTDQPSVYWSYPPDDMGIQKPPVTIRLVIETKRLTHGGTRGTIAWKEIRIGWEGNDTAVAEI
;
A
#
# COMPACT_ATOMS: atom_id res chain seq x y z
N MET A 1 57.25 -12.31 -40.15
CA MET A 1 56.65 -13.17 -39.09
C MET A 1 55.49 -12.49 -38.34
N ARG A 2 54.74 -11.62 -39.02
CA ARG A 2 53.29 -11.53 -38.85
C ARG A 2 52.66 -12.59 -39.77
N VAL A 3 51.37 -12.86 -39.60
CA VAL A 3 50.47 -13.48 -40.59
C VAL A 3 50.31 -15.02 -40.57
N PHE A 4 51.25 -15.83 -40.07
CA PHE A 4 51.13 -17.29 -40.23
C PHE A 4 50.28 -18.05 -39.19
N VAL A 5 49.97 -17.47 -38.03
CA VAL A 5 49.24 -18.18 -36.96
C VAL A 5 47.72 -18.04 -37.08
N ALA A 6 47.22 -16.98 -37.73
CA ALA A 6 45.79 -16.73 -37.88
C ALA A 6 45.13 -17.57 -38.98
N LEU A 7 45.90 -18.18 -39.89
CA LEU A 7 45.36 -18.91 -41.04
C LEU A 7 45.05 -20.39 -40.73
N ALA A 8 45.62 -20.96 -39.66
CA ALA A 8 45.46 -22.38 -39.32
C ALA A 8 44.14 -22.69 -38.58
N ILE A 9 43.53 -21.71 -37.91
CA ILE A 9 42.31 -21.91 -37.11
C ILE A 9 41.04 -21.85 -37.98
N SER A 10 41.08 -21.14 -39.11
CA SER A 10 39.92 -20.97 -40.00
C SER A 10 39.59 -22.22 -40.85
N ILE A 11 40.55 -23.13 -41.03
CA ILE A 11 40.39 -24.35 -41.86
C ILE A 11 39.68 -25.49 -41.11
N VAL A 12 39.65 -25.46 -39.76
CA VAL A 12 39.02 -26.52 -38.96
C VAL A 12 37.51 -26.30 -38.79
N ILE A 13 37.01 -25.07 -38.92
CA ILE A 13 35.58 -24.74 -38.75
C ILE A 13 34.77 -24.99 -40.02
N THR A 14 35.40 -25.04 -41.20
CA THR A 14 34.71 -25.24 -42.50
C THR A 14 34.51 -26.71 -42.90
N MET A 15 35.17 -27.66 -42.24
CA MET A 15 34.98 -29.10 -42.52
C MET A 15 33.86 -29.78 -41.70
N LEU A 16 33.18 -29.06 -40.80
CA LEU A 16 32.08 -29.62 -39.99
C LEU A 16 30.68 -29.34 -40.56
N LEU A 17 30.55 -29.14 -41.87
CA LEU A 17 29.29 -28.75 -42.52
C LEU A 17 28.80 -29.66 -43.66
N CYS A 18 29.50 -30.74 -44.02
CA CYS A 18 29.13 -31.55 -45.19
C CYS A 18 29.29 -33.07 -45.01
N ALA A 19 28.68 -33.67 -43.99
CA ALA A 19 28.54 -35.12 -43.95
C ALA A 19 27.22 -35.54 -43.28
N GLY A 20 26.20 -35.78 -44.09
CA GLY A 20 24.92 -36.31 -43.58
C GLY A 20 23.76 -36.29 -44.57
N CYS A 21 23.98 -36.73 -45.81
CA CYS A 21 22.89 -37.12 -46.70
C CYS A 21 22.98 -38.62 -46.99
N THR A 22 21.82 -39.21 -47.32
CA THR A 22 21.49 -40.64 -47.54
C THR A 22 21.06 -41.35 -46.25
N SER A 23 19.88 -41.97 -46.11
CA SER A 23 19.02 -42.62 -47.11
C SER A 23 17.56 -42.59 -46.65
N ARG A 24 16.64 -42.40 -47.60
CA ARG A 24 15.20 -42.52 -47.43
C ARG A 24 14.84 -43.98 -47.78
N VAL A 25 14.39 -44.76 -46.79
CA VAL A 25 13.68 -46.02 -47.02
C VAL A 25 12.31 -45.87 -46.40
N GLY A 26 11.29 -46.06 -47.23
CA GLY A 26 9.90 -45.77 -46.88
C GLY A 26 9.34 -46.78 -45.89
N GLU A 27 8.60 -46.25 -44.92
CA GLU A 27 7.54 -46.97 -44.24
C GLU A 27 6.26 -46.13 -44.30
N THR A 28 5.19 -46.83 -44.68
CA THR A 28 3.79 -46.43 -44.83
C THR A 28 3.33 -45.42 -43.78
N PRO A 29 2.47 -44.44 -44.12
CA PRO A 29 1.87 -43.57 -43.12
C PRO A 29 1.03 -44.42 -42.15
N ALA A 30 1.50 -44.57 -40.92
CA ALA A 30 0.63 -44.94 -39.81
C ALA A 30 -0.38 -43.80 -39.60
N ALA A 31 -1.64 -44.16 -39.41
CA ALA A 31 -2.74 -43.23 -39.24
C ALA A 31 -2.42 -42.19 -38.15
N ILE A 32 -2.62 -40.92 -38.51
CA ILE A 32 -2.55 -39.79 -37.59
C ILE A 32 -3.63 -39.99 -36.52
N THR A 33 -3.24 -40.38 -35.31
CA THR A 33 -4.04 -40.05 -34.13
C THR A 33 -3.66 -38.64 -33.73
N THR A 34 -4.60 -37.71 -33.93
CA THR A 34 -4.55 -36.32 -33.50
C THR A 34 -4.05 -36.23 -32.05
N PRO A 35 -3.09 -35.35 -31.72
CA PRO A 35 -2.84 -35.00 -30.33
C PRO A 35 -4.12 -34.38 -29.77
N VAL A 36 -4.67 -34.98 -28.71
CA VAL A 36 -5.77 -34.38 -27.95
C VAL A 36 -5.25 -33.07 -27.40
N SER A 37 -5.83 -31.97 -27.89
CA SER A 37 -5.61 -30.63 -27.36
C SER A 37 -5.97 -30.65 -25.87
N PRO A 38 -5.09 -30.25 -24.94
CA PRO A 38 -5.46 -30.14 -23.53
C PRO A 38 -6.61 -29.13 -23.44
N VAL A 39 -7.74 -29.59 -22.90
CA VAL A 39 -8.90 -28.74 -22.60
C VAL A 39 -8.40 -27.59 -21.73
N PRO A 40 -8.67 -26.32 -22.08
CA PRO A 40 -8.36 -25.21 -21.19
C PRO A 40 -9.14 -25.41 -19.90
N SER A 41 -8.43 -25.73 -18.82
CA SER A 41 -8.98 -25.71 -17.47
C SER A 41 -9.38 -24.27 -17.18
N THR A 42 -10.68 -23.98 -17.22
CA THR A 42 -11.22 -22.72 -16.75
C THR A 42 -10.84 -22.61 -15.27
N ALA A 43 -9.80 -21.83 -14.98
CA ALA A 43 -9.54 -21.39 -13.62
C ALA A 43 -10.85 -20.82 -13.08
N GLY A 44 -11.34 -21.37 -11.96
CA GLY A 44 -12.49 -20.80 -11.27
C GLY A 44 -12.27 -19.32 -11.01
N PRO A 45 -13.32 -18.52 -10.84
CA PRO A 45 -13.17 -17.09 -10.58
C PRO A 45 -12.25 -16.91 -9.36
N THR A 46 -11.06 -16.33 -9.60
CA THR A 46 -10.21 -15.83 -8.52
C THR A 46 -10.97 -14.69 -7.88
N ILE A 47 -11.66 -14.96 -6.78
CA ILE A 47 -12.26 -13.92 -5.94
C ILE A 47 -11.06 -13.14 -5.36
N PRO A 48 -10.92 -11.83 -5.67
CA PRO A 48 -9.90 -11.02 -5.04
C PRO A 48 -10.09 -11.12 -3.52
N PRO A 49 -9.02 -11.26 -2.73
CA PRO A 49 -9.15 -11.22 -1.28
C PRO A 49 -9.91 -9.95 -0.91
N GLY A 50 -11.01 -10.11 -0.16
CA GLY A 50 -11.83 -8.99 0.28
C GLY A 50 -10.96 -7.98 1.03
N GLN A 51 -11.18 -6.69 0.80
CA GLN A 51 -10.51 -5.63 1.55
C GLN A 51 -10.84 -5.83 3.04
N PRO A 52 -9.85 -5.78 3.96
CA PRO A 52 -10.13 -5.96 5.37
C PRO A 52 -11.10 -4.88 5.86
N ASP A 53 -12.06 -5.27 6.70
CA ASP A 53 -12.94 -4.32 7.36
C ASP A 53 -12.14 -3.52 8.39
N ILE A 54 -12.25 -2.20 8.33
CA ILE A 54 -11.53 -1.29 9.21
C ILE A 54 -12.47 -0.22 9.77
N SER A 55 -12.22 0.16 11.02
CA SER A 55 -12.94 1.20 11.73
C SER A 55 -11.99 2.28 12.25
N ILE A 56 -12.54 3.47 12.48
CA ILE A 56 -11.87 4.55 13.20
C ILE A 56 -12.71 4.80 14.44
N ALA A 57 -12.11 4.68 15.62
CA ALA A 57 -12.71 5.08 16.88
C ALA A 57 -12.16 6.45 17.28
N ALA A 58 -13.04 7.33 17.77
CA ALA A 58 -12.70 8.67 18.23
C ALA A 58 -13.03 8.83 19.71
N THR A 59 -12.08 9.29 20.52
CA THR A 59 -12.27 9.48 21.97
C THR A 59 -11.43 10.65 22.49
N PRO A 60 -11.99 11.60 23.24
CA PRO A 60 -13.41 11.75 23.55
C PRO A 60 -14.24 12.05 22.29
N GLY A 61 -15.54 11.76 22.32
CA GLY A 61 -16.44 12.08 21.20
C GLY A 61 -16.70 13.58 21.03
N ARG A 62 -16.33 14.40 22.03
CA ARG A 62 -16.41 15.86 22.01
C ARG A 62 -15.12 16.45 22.54
N TYR A 63 -14.65 17.53 21.93
CA TYR A 63 -13.38 18.16 22.27
C TYR A 63 -13.41 19.67 22.04
N SER A 64 -12.79 20.40 22.95
CA SER A 64 -12.55 21.83 22.83
C SER A 64 -11.16 22.14 23.43
N PRO A 65 -10.25 22.83 22.70
CA PRO A 65 -8.87 23.05 23.14
C PRO A 65 -8.73 23.79 24.48
N LEU A 66 -9.68 24.66 24.83
CA LEU A 66 -9.63 25.42 26.08
C LEU A 66 -10.38 24.75 27.24
N MET A 67 -11.27 23.80 26.96
CA MET A 67 -12.13 23.18 27.99
C MET A 67 -11.75 21.73 28.29
N SER A 68 -10.98 21.08 27.41
CA SER A 68 -10.64 19.65 27.53
C SER A 68 -9.30 19.45 28.20
N SER A 69 -9.15 18.33 28.92
CA SER A 69 -7.88 17.92 29.54
C SER A 69 -7.00 17.05 28.61
N THR A 70 -7.50 16.70 27.42
CA THR A 70 -6.75 15.99 26.39
C THR A 70 -6.22 16.98 25.35
N VAL A 71 -5.16 16.62 24.65
CA VAL A 71 -4.56 17.46 23.59
C VAL A 71 -5.36 17.47 22.28
N GLY A 72 -6.45 16.70 22.22
CA GLY A 72 -7.24 16.47 21.02
C GLY A 72 -8.22 15.31 21.17
N ILE A 73 -8.91 15.02 20.07
CA ILE A 73 -9.66 13.78 19.85
C ILE A 73 -8.65 12.70 19.48
N ARG A 74 -8.54 11.65 20.29
CA ARG A 74 -7.74 10.47 19.94
C ARG A 74 -8.47 9.68 18.88
N LEU A 75 -7.84 9.53 17.73
CA LEU A 75 -8.28 8.68 16.63
C LEU A 75 -7.48 7.39 16.68
N SER A 76 -8.17 6.25 16.64
CA SER A 76 -7.53 4.94 16.64
C SER A 76 -8.14 4.01 15.62
N THR A 77 -7.29 3.23 14.96
CA THR A 77 -7.74 2.23 14.00
C THR A 77 -8.19 0.96 14.72
N GLY A 78 -9.30 0.37 14.25
CA GLY A 78 -9.73 -0.99 14.62
C GLY A 78 -9.05 -2.08 13.78
N TYR A 79 -8.03 -1.75 12.98
CA TYR A 79 -7.31 -2.71 12.16
C TYR A 79 -6.36 -3.56 12.99
N THR A 80 -6.47 -4.88 12.86
CA THR A 80 -5.50 -5.82 13.44
C THR A 80 -4.43 -6.12 12.39
N GLU A 81 -3.19 -5.71 12.68
CA GLU A 81 -2.06 -5.89 11.77
C GLU A 81 -1.73 -7.38 11.58
N SER A 82 -1.75 -7.86 10.33
CA SER A 82 -1.21 -9.16 9.94
C SER A 82 0.17 -9.06 9.29
N VAL A 83 0.56 -7.84 8.90
CA VAL A 83 1.85 -7.48 8.29
C VAL A 83 2.28 -6.11 8.81
N PRO A 84 3.57 -5.73 8.72
CA PRO A 84 4.00 -4.39 9.09
C PRO A 84 3.35 -3.31 8.20
N VAL A 85 2.65 -2.35 8.81
CA VAL A 85 1.91 -1.29 8.10
C VAL A 85 2.34 0.12 8.52
N LEU A 86 1.91 1.11 7.73
CA LEU A 86 1.93 2.51 8.07
C LEU A 86 0.51 3.06 8.01
N TYR A 87 0.22 3.96 8.92
CA TYR A 87 -1.04 4.68 9.01
C TYR A 87 -0.82 6.10 8.51
N ASN A 88 -1.44 6.41 7.38
CA ASN A 88 -1.42 7.74 6.78
C ASN A 88 -2.75 8.42 7.09
N TRP A 89 -2.69 9.43 7.95
CA TRP A 89 -3.82 10.22 8.38
C TRP A 89 -3.79 11.58 7.69
N THR A 90 -4.93 11.99 7.15
CA THR A 90 -5.09 13.30 6.49
C THR A 90 -6.38 13.96 6.95
N ALA A 91 -6.34 15.26 7.24
CA ALA A 91 -7.50 16.06 7.57
C ALA A 91 -7.58 17.28 6.65
N ASP A 92 -8.80 17.66 6.26
CA ASP A 92 -9.04 18.88 5.47
C ASP A 92 -9.01 20.17 6.31
N TYR A 93 -9.10 20.05 7.64
CA TYR A 93 -8.95 21.14 8.60
C TYR A 93 -8.40 20.65 9.95
N GLY A 94 -7.78 21.55 10.70
CA GLY A 94 -7.10 21.23 11.96
C GLY A 94 -5.71 20.64 11.74
N HIS A 95 -5.21 19.94 12.75
CA HIS A 95 -3.88 19.34 12.73
C HIS A 95 -3.81 18.08 13.60
N PHE A 96 -2.93 17.18 13.23
CA PHE A 96 -2.54 16.05 14.05
C PHE A 96 -1.50 16.46 15.09
N VAL A 97 -1.56 15.78 16.22
CA VAL A 97 -0.74 16.01 17.38
C VAL A 97 -0.16 14.68 17.86
N THR A 98 1.15 14.68 18.06
CA THR A 98 1.86 13.62 18.77
C THR A 98 2.06 14.03 20.21
N TRP A 99 1.57 13.21 21.14
CA TRP A 99 1.71 13.39 22.57
C TRP A 99 1.98 12.05 23.25
N ASN A 100 3.26 11.72 23.38
CA ASN A 100 3.73 10.42 23.87
C ASN A 100 4.76 10.59 24.99
N ALA A 101 4.89 9.55 25.81
CA ALA A 101 6.02 9.43 26.74
C ALA A 101 7.33 9.21 25.97
N PRO A 102 8.50 9.56 26.54
CA PRO A 102 8.72 10.05 27.90
C PRO A 102 8.75 11.58 28.06
N ASP A 103 8.81 12.32 26.97
CA ASP A 103 9.01 13.77 27.00
C ASP A 103 7.69 14.54 27.19
N TYR A 104 6.54 13.91 26.94
CA TYR A 104 5.19 14.49 27.10
C TYR A 104 5.01 15.83 26.38
N ARG A 105 5.88 16.11 25.40
CA ARG A 105 5.81 17.31 24.60
C ARG A 105 4.71 17.13 23.58
N VAL A 106 3.92 18.18 23.41
CA VAL A 106 2.92 18.26 22.37
C VAL A 106 3.63 18.69 21.09
N ILE A 107 3.67 17.82 20.10
CA ILE A 107 4.24 18.09 18.78
C ILE A 107 3.08 18.25 17.82
N ILE A 108 3.06 19.36 17.08
CA ILE A 108 2.05 19.62 16.03
C ILE A 108 2.62 19.10 14.71
N ASP A 109 2.01 18.04 14.17
CA ASP A 109 2.45 17.38 12.94
C ASP A 109 1.82 17.98 11.68
N GLY A 110 0.80 18.84 11.85
CA GLY A 110 0.09 19.50 10.75
C GLY A 110 -1.10 18.68 10.24
N PRO A 111 -1.66 19.00 9.05
CA PRO A 111 -2.90 18.39 8.56
C PRO A 111 -2.72 16.95 8.05
N ASN A 112 -1.49 16.45 7.98
CA ASN A 112 -1.19 15.10 7.51
C ASN A 112 -0.08 14.49 8.37
N ILE A 113 -0.19 13.20 8.70
CA ILE A 113 0.86 12.46 9.42
C ILE A 113 0.93 11.02 8.91
N VAL A 114 2.14 10.51 8.72
CA VAL A 114 2.40 9.09 8.47
C VAL A 114 3.13 8.53 9.68
N THR A 115 2.54 7.52 10.30
CA THR A 115 3.07 6.92 11.53
C THR A 115 2.93 5.40 11.50
N ASP A 116 3.72 4.69 12.30
CA ASP A 116 3.49 3.28 12.60
C ASP A 116 2.68 3.06 13.89
N GLN A 117 2.27 4.14 14.55
CA GLN A 117 1.36 4.07 15.67
C GLN A 117 -0.09 3.90 15.17
N PRO A 118 -0.88 3.00 15.77
CA PRO A 118 -2.28 2.77 15.37
C PRO A 118 -3.23 3.90 15.78
N SER A 119 -2.70 4.95 16.43
CA SER A 119 -3.48 6.07 16.91
C SER A 119 -2.74 7.39 16.81
N VAL A 120 -3.49 8.45 16.58
CA VAL A 120 -3.03 9.85 16.57
C VAL A 120 -4.03 10.71 17.34
N TYR A 121 -3.63 11.91 17.76
CA TYR A 121 -4.59 12.92 18.21
C TYR A 121 -4.86 13.90 17.08
N TRP A 122 -6.09 14.36 16.95
CA TRP A 122 -6.46 15.48 16.09
C TRP A 122 -6.98 16.64 16.95
N SER A 123 -6.58 17.85 16.59
CA SER A 123 -6.98 19.09 17.25
C SER A 123 -7.16 20.20 16.22
N TYR A 124 -7.63 21.37 16.65
CA TYR A 124 -7.70 22.58 15.85
C TYR A 124 -7.13 23.77 16.63
N PRO A 125 -6.76 24.87 15.95
CA PRO A 125 -6.16 26.02 16.62
C PRO A 125 -7.09 26.64 17.67
N PRO A 126 -6.64 26.87 18.91
CA PRO A 126 -7.43 27.57 19.92
C PRO A 126 -7.87 28.97 19.48
N ASP A 127 -7.07 29.64 18.65
CA ASP A 127 -7.37 30.96 18.09
C ASP A 127 -8.61 30.96 17.18
N ASP A 128 -9.02 29.78 16.67
CA ASP A 128 -10.21 29.63 15.83
C ASP A 128 -11.49 29.38 16.67
N MET A 129 -11.43 29.48 18.00
CA MET A 129 -12.61 29.44 18.85
C MET A 129 -13.50 30.68 18.65
N GLY A 130 -14.82 30.49 18.71
CA GLY A 130 -15.84 31.49 18.39
C GLY A 130 -16.06 31.70 16.90
N ILE A 131 -15.16 31.20 16.04
CA ILE A 131 -15.22 31.32 14.59
C ILE A 131 -16.02 30.15 13.99
N GLN A 132 -16.88 30.45 13.01
CA GLN A 132 -17.56 29.42 12.22
C GLN A 132 -16.55 28.67 11.37
N LYS A 133 -16.48 27.35 11.55
CA LYS A 133 -15.53 26.45 10.86
C LYS A 133 -16.27 25.51 9.90
N PRO A 134 -15.61 25.06 8.83
CA PRO A 134 -16.17 24.01 7.98
C PRO A 134 -16.20 22.68 8.73
N PRO A 135 -17.16 21.77 8.45
CA PRO A 135 -17.08 20.38 8.89
C PRO A 135 -15.77 19.75 8.42
N VAL A 136 -15.19 18.88 9.23
CA VAL A 136 -13.89 18.26 8.96
C VAL A 136 -14.08 16.84 8.47
N THR A 137 -13.33 16.47 7.44
CA THR A 137 -13.18 15.08 7.01
C THR A 137 -11.80 14.58 7.41
N ILE A 138 -11.75 13.49 8.17
CA ILE A 138 -10.51 12.82 8.52
C ILE A 138 -10.46 11.47 7.83
N ARG A 139 -9.39 11.24 7.09
CA ARG A 139 -9.14 10.03 6.32
C ARG A 139 -7.95 9.26 6.88
N LEU A 140 -8.15 7.96 7.02
CA LEU A 140 -7.12 6.97 7.30
C LEU A 140 -6.85 6.15 6.06
N VAL A 141 -5.59 6.02 5.68
CA VAL A 141 -5.11 5.02 4.71
C VAL A 141 -4.10 4.13 5.39
N ILE A 142 -4.32 2.81 5.32
CA ILE A 142 -3.39 1.80 5.82
C ILE A 142 -2.56 1.31 4.64
N GLU A 143 -1.24 1.45 4.74
CA GLU A 143 -0.29 1.09 3.69
C GLU A 143 0.66 -0.01 4.18
N THR A 144 1.12 -0.89 3.31
CA THR A 144 2.22 -1.79 3.64
C THR A 144 3.51 -1.01 3.87
N LYS A 145 4.33 -1.40 4.86
CA LYS A 145 5.71 -0.91 4.95
C LYS A 145 6.49 -1.38 3.72
N ARG A 146 7.38 -0.52 3.22
CA ARG A 146 8.22 -0.85 2.06
C ARG A 146 9.17 -1.98 2.44
N LEU A 147 9.15 -3.08 1.68
CA LEU A 147 10.16 -4.13 1.82
C LEU A 147 11.48 -3.66 1.18
N THR A 148 12.61 -4.02 1.80
CA THR A 148 13.98 -3.60 1.44
C THR A 148 14.35 -3.91 -0.03
N HIS A 149 13.62 -4.82 -0.69
CA HIS A 149 13.83 -5.23 -2.09
C HIS A 149 12.87 -4.55 -3.08
N GLY A 150 12.80 -3.21 -3.06
CA GLY A 150 12.31 -2.43 -4.19
C GLY A 150 10.79 -2.38 -4.41
N GLY A 151 9.97 -2.96 -3.54
CA GLY A 151 8.49 -2.86 -3.65
C GLY A 151 7.98 -1.43 -3.46
N THR A 152 6.80 -1.13 -4.02
CA THR A 152 6.03 0.09 -3.72
C THR A 152 5.14 -0.15 -2.50
N ARG A 153 4.80 0.89 -1.74
CA ARG A 153 3.76 0.78 -0.71
C ARG A 153 2.43 0.44 -1.37
N GLY A 154 1.76 -0.59 -0.89
CA GLY A 154 0.42 -0.96 -1.32
C GLY A 154 -0.60 -0.45 -0.31
N THR A 155 -1.69 0.13 -0.78
CA THR A 155 -2.85 0.42 0.08
C THR A 155 -3.56 -0.88 0.44
N ILE A 156 -3.73 -1.11 1.73
CA ILE A 156 -4.47 -2.26 2.28
C ILE A 156 -5.94 -1.91 2.39
N ALA A 157 -6.25 -0.77 3.01
CA ALA A 157 -7.62 -0.29 3.21
C ALA A 157 -7.61 1.22 3.51
N TRP A 158 -8.78 1.86 3.43
CA TRP A 158 -8.97 3.23 3.84
C TRP A 158 -10.36 3.44 4.47
N LYS A 159 -10.47 4.44 5.33
CA LYS A 159 -11.71 4.83 6.02
C LYS A 159 -11.74 6.32 6.25
N GLU A 160 -12.94 6.89 6.31
CA GLU A 160 -13.17 8.30 6.64
C GLU A 160 -14.15 8.42 7.79
N ILE A 161 -13.98 9.46 8.59
CA ILE A 161 -14.95 9.94 9.57
C ILE A 161 -15.14 11.45 9.41
N ARG A 162 -16.20 11.98 10.00
CA ARG A 162 -16.44 13.43 10.05
C ARG A 162 -16.30 13.96 11.45
N ILE A 163 -15.84 15.21 11.55
CA ILE A 163 -15.93 16.00 12.77
C ILE A 163 -16.85 17.18 12.50
N GLY A 164 -17.97 17.22 13.20
CA GLY A 164 -18.89 18.35 13.23
C GLY A 164 -18.51 19.37 14.30
N TRP A 165 -19.34 20.40 14.41
CA TRP A 165 -19.17 21.47 15.39
C TRP A 165 -20.45 21.65 16.20
N GLU A 166 -20.34 21.61 17.53
CA GLU A 166 -21.36 22.09 18.44
C GLU A 166 -21.02 23.52 18.86
N GLY A 167 -21.93 24.44 18.53
CA GLY A 167 -21.62 25.86 18.54
C GLY A 167 -20.44 26.15 17.61
N ASN A 168 -19.56 27.06 18.04
CA ASN A 168 -18.34 27.41 17.31
C ASN A 168 -17.07 26.90 18.02
N ASP A 169 -17.20 26.07 19.06
CA ASP A 169 -16.11 25.84 20.03
C ASP A 169 -15.87 24.38 20.38
N THR A 170 -16.79 23.48 20.02
CA THR A 170 -16.67 22.07 20.39
C THR A 170 -16.71 21.21 19.13
N ALA A 171 -15.60 20.55 18.85
CA ALA A 171 -15.51 19.51 17.84
C ALA A 171 -16.27 18.26 18.31
N VAL A 172 -17.06 17.66 17.42
CA VAL A 172 -17.86 16.45 17.72
C VAL A 172 -17.56 15.38 16.69
N ALA A 173 -17.08 14.22 17.11
CA ALA A 173 -16.83 13.11 16.21
C ALA A 173 -18.14 12.44 15.77
N GLU A 174 -18.32 12.30 14.47
CA GLU A 174 -19.44 11.64 13.83
C GLU A 174 -18.95 10.26 13.33
N ILE A 175 -19.21 9.21 14.12
CA ILE A 175 -18.79 7.83 13.87
C ILE A 175 -20.00 6.95 13.60
#